data_AF-A0A1H6HB35-F1
#
_entry.id   AF-A0A1H6HB35-F1
#
_cell.length_a   1.000
_cell.length_b   1.000
_cell.length_c   1.000
_cell.angle_alpha   90.00
_cell.angle_beta   90.00
_cell.angle_gamma   90.00
#
_symmetry.space_group_name_H-M   'P 1'
#
loop_
_entity.id
_entity.type
_entity.pdbx_description
1 polymer ?
#
loop_
_entity_poly.entity_id
_entity_poly.type
_entity_poly.pdbx_seq_one_letter_code
_entity_poly.pdbx_strand_id
1 'polypeptide(L)'
;MVDRARREINAKTDLAFDYEEIKTGRKVTALRFLITKNARTDTPDALRDDPRLARLVARLKSHGMAEDAARALVQDHEPELVEWATADLARRLKGKEKIDNPAGWLRKAIEEDWRPQPTLFAQEQAHAHETERDADREREELEAKTANRRKADSAREKAAIMAFIDGLPDDERQALEQGFRDHLAGTVPAMVAARFKGGKTWCADPIIRAVALAYLKVTKVGFSPKEPTHA
;
A
#
# COMPACT_ATOMS: atom_id res chain seq x y z
N MET A 1 -39.25 40.11 -11.44
CA MET A 1 -38.13 39.64 -10.58
C MET A 1 -38.52 38.39 -9.80
N VAL A 2 -39.67 38.39 -9.13
CA VAL A 2 -40.18 37.24 -8.35
C VAL A 2 -40.38 35.97 -9.19
N ASP A 3 -40.88 36.06 -10.43
CA ASP A 3 -41.05 34.87 -11.31
C ASP A 3 -39.75 34.19 -11.72
N ARG A 4 -38.64 34.95 -11.79
CA ARG A 4 -37.32 34.38 -12.07
C ARG A 4 -36.84 33.62 -10.84
N ALA A 5 -36.98 34.20 -9.65
CA ALA A 5 -36.64 33.54 -8.38
C ALA A 5 -37.51 32.29 -8.13
N ARG A 6 -38.81 32.33 -8.47
CA ARG A 6 -39.71 31.17 -8.40
C ARG A 6 -39.22 30.01 -9.25
N ARG A 7 -38.89 30.27 -10.53
CA ARG A 7 -38.31 29.25 -11.42
C ARG A 7 -36.95 28.76 -10.93
N GLU A 8 -36.13 29.69 -10.49
CA GLU A 8 -34.93 29.56 -9.65
C GLU A 8 -34.95 28.41 -8.64
N ILE A 9 -35.68 28.71 -7.59
CA ILE A 9 -35.75 27.97 -6.33
C ILE A 9 -36.48 26.65 -6.56
N ASN A 10 -37.63 26.67 -7.25
CA ASN A 10 -38.40 25.46 -7.54
C ASN A 10 -37.61 24.45 -8.41
N ALA A 11 -36.58 24.88 -9.15
CA ALA A 11 -35.77 24.01 -9.98
C ALA A 11 -34.50 23.49 -9.30
N LYS A 12 -33.96 24.20 -8.31
CA LYS A 12 -32.59 23.96 -7.79
C LYS A 12 -32.49 23.72 -6.29
N THR A 13 -33.58 23.85 -5.55
CA THR A 13 -33.56 23.67 -4.10
C THR A 13 -34.64 22.68 -3.64
N ASP A 14 -34.50 22.23 -2.39
CA ASP A 14 -35.44 21.39 -1.65
C ASP A 14 -36.74 22.11 -1.27
N LEU A 15 -36.86 23.40 -1.61
CA LEU A 15 -37.98 24.27 -1.35
C LEU A 15 -38.68 24.61 -2.66
N ALA A 16 -40.01 24.51 -2.68
CA ALA A 16 -40.84 25.02 -3.76
C ALA A 16 -41.77 26.09 -3.20
N PHE A 17 -41.90 27.22 -3.90
CA PHE A 17 -42.87 28.24 -3.54
C PHE A 17 -43.69 28.72 -4.72
N ASP A 18 -44.90 29.18 -4.41
CA ASP A 18 -45.74 29.97 -5.30
C ASP A 18 -46.22 31.23 -4.58
N TYR A 19 -46.89 32.14 -5.29
CA TYR A 19 -47.41 33.35 -4.67
C TYR A 19 -48.71 33.86 -5.30
N GLU A 20 -49.52 34.53 -4.47
CA GLU A 20 -50.73 35.22 -4.87
C GLU A 20 -50.57 36.73 -4.69
N GLU A 21 -50.99 37.51 -5.69
CA GLU A 21 -51.02 38.97 -5.60
C GLU A 21 -52.29 39.44 -4.90
N ILE A 22 -52.12 40.18 -3.80
CA ILE A 22 -53.21 40.86 -3.12
C ILE A 22 -53.32 42.27 -3.69
N LYS A 23 -54.48 42.59 -4.27
CA LYS A 23 -54.75 43.88 -4.91
C LYS A 23 -55.73 44.72 -4.11
N THR A 24 -55.49 46.02 -4.04
CA THR A 24 -56.47 47.01 -3.56
C THR A 24 -56.77 47.96 -4.72
N GLY A 25 -57.95 47.80 -5.33
CA GLY A 25 -58.26 48.47 -6.60
C GLY A 25 -57.38 47.97 -7.74
N ARG A 26 -56.70 48.88 -8.46
CA ARG A 26 -55.82 48.54 -9.60
C ARG A 26 -54.35 48.31 -9.24
N LYS A 27 -53.99 48.42 -7.96
CA LYS A 27 -52.59 48.28 -7.49
C LYS A 27 -52.43 47.00 -6.68
N VAL A 28 -51.33 46.29 -6.91
CA VAL A 28 -50.87 45.21 -6.02
C VAL A 28 -50.32 45.85 -4.75
N THR A 29 -50.85 45.45 -3.60
CA THR A 29 -50.48 45.99 -2.28
C THR A 29 -49.69 45.00 -1.45
N ALA A 30 -49.84 43.69 -1.69
CA ALA A 30 -49.05 42.66 -1.01
C ALA A 30 -48.91 41.38 -1.86
N LEU A 31 -47.95 40.53 -1.49
CA LEU A 31 -47.79 39.17 -2.02
C LEU A 31 -47.96 38.17 -0.88
N ARG A 32 -48.75 37.13 -1.11
CA ARG A 32 -48.87 35.99 -0.19
C ARG A 32 -48.07 34.82 -0.77
N PHE A 33 -47.02 34.38 -0.08
CA PHE A 33 -46.22 33.23 -0.49
C PHE A 33 -46.79 31.92 0.07
N LEU A 34 -46.85 30.89 -0.76
CA LEU A 34 -47.16 29.51 -0.37
C LEU A 34 -45.88 28.69 -0.52
N ILE A 35 -45.32 28.20 0.58
CA ILE A 35 -44.03 27.50 0.61
C ILE A 35 -44.28 26.02 0.95
N THR A 36 -43.67 25.14 0.18
CA THR A 36 -43.82 23.67 0.27
C THR A 36 -42.46 22.99 0.06
N LYS A 37 -42.33 21.73 0.47
CA LYS A 37 -41.13 20.94 0.21
C LYS A 37 -41.16 20.42 -1.24
N ASN A 38 -40.06 20.59 -1.97
CA ASN A 38 -39.94 20.11 -3.35
C ASN A 38 -39.73 18.59 -3.35
N ALA A 39 -40.45 17.87 -4.22
CA ALA A 39 -40.37 16.41 -4.33
C ALA A 39 -39.06 15.93 -4.99
N ARG A 40 -38.29 16.84 -5.61
CA ARG A 40 -36.96 16.54 -6.14
C ARG A 40 -35.92 16.62 -5.03
N THR A 41 -35.60 15.46 -4.46
CA THR A 41 -34.48 15.23 -3.55
C THR A 41 -33.15 15.28 -4.32
N ASP A 42 -32.60 16.50 -4.49
CA ASP A 42 -31.20 16.74 -4.87
C ASP A 42 -30.26 16.75 -3.65
N THR A 43 -30.73 16.28 -2.49
CA THR A 43 -29.86 15.93 -1.37
C THR A 43 -29.08 14.67 -1.77
N PRO A 44 -27.73 14.65 -1.66
CA PRO A 44 -26.96 13.42 -1.81
C PRO A 44 -27.55 12.34 -0.90
N ASP A 45 -28.02 11.25 -1.50
CA ASP A 45 -28.51 10.09 -0.75
C ASP A 45 -27.45 9.01 -0.93
N ALA A 46 -26.60 8.84 0.09
CA ALA A 46 -25.54 7.84 0.08
C ALA A 46 -26.06 6.44 -0.28
N LEU A 47 -27.32 6.11 0.06
CA LEU A 47 -27.92 4.82 -0.29
C LEU A 47 -28.32 4.72 -1.78
N ARG A 48 -28.58 5.84 -2.44
CA ARG A 48 -28.84 5.91 -3.88
C ARG A 48 -27.54 5.96 -4.67
N ASP A 49 -26.59 6.72 -4.16
CA ASP A 49 -25.37 7.10 -4.88
C ASP A 49 -24.23 6.08 -4.67
N ASP A 50 -24.29 5.25 -3.62
CA ASP A 50 -23.41 4.08 -3.42
C ASP A 50 -24.12 2.76 -3.79
N PRO A 51 -23.70 2.10 -4.90
CA PRO A 51 -24.26 0.81 -5.31
C PRO A 51 -24.10 -0.30 -4.27
N ARG A 52 -23.09 -0.25 -3.40
CA ARG A 52 -22.88 -1.21 -2.32
C ARG A 52 -24.01 -1.10 -1.30
N LEU A 53 -24.27 0.11 -0.80
CA LEU A 53 -25.31 0.35 0.19
C LEU A 53 -26.71 0.05 -0.36
N ALA A 54 -26.97 0.43 -1.62
CA ALA A 54 -28.21 0.10 -2.32
C ALA A 54 -28.48 -1.42 -2.34
N ARG A 55 -27.45 -2.23 -2.57
CA ARG A 55 -27.55 -3.70 -2.56
C ARG A 55 -27.86 -4.24 -1.17
N LEU A 56 -27.30 -3.66 -0.11
CA LEU A 56 -27.59 -4.06 1.27
C LEU A 56 -29.05 -3.81 1.63
N VAL A 57 -29.57 -2.62 1.30
CA VAL A 57 -30.98 -2.29 1.49
C VAL A 57 -31.88 -3.28 0.74
N ALA A 58 -31.57 -3.56 -0.53
CA ALA A 58 -32.33 -4.53 -1.32
C ALA A 58 -32.30 -5.95 -0.71
N ARG A 59 -31.16 -6.35 -0.14
CA ARG A 59 -30.99 -7.65 0.50
C ARG A 59 -31.80 -7.76 1.79
N LEU A 60 -31.76 -6.75 2.65
CA LEU A 60 -32.60 -6.69 3.84
C LEU A 60 -34.09 -6.75 3.48
N LYS A 61 -34.52 -6.01 2.44
CA LYS A 61 -35.89 -6.05 1.93
C LYS A 61 -36.29 -7.45 1.44
N SER A 62 -35.39 -8.18 0.77
CA SER A 62 -35.67 -9.55 0.31
C SER A 62 -35.96 -10.54 1.45
N HIS A 63 -35.51 -10.22 2.67
CA HIS A 63 -35.79 -10.98 3.89
C HIS A 63 -37.04 -10.48 4.65
N GLY A 64 -37.86 -9.62 4.03
CA GLY A 64 -39.13 -9.14 4.57
C GLY A 64 -39.03 -7.85 5.41
N MET A 65 -37.90 -7.14 5.34
CA MET A 65 -37.74 -5.87 6.03
C MET A 65 -38.39 -4.72 5.26
N ALA A 66 -39.10 -3.82 5.96
CA ALA A 66 -39.64 -2.60 5.38
C ALA A 66 -38.51 -1.68 4.85
N GLU A 67 -38.77 -0.93 3.78
CA GLU A 67 -37.74 -0.10 3.14
C GLU A 67 -37.12 0.92 4.09
N ASP A 68 -37.93 1.68 4.82
CA ASP A 68 -37.43 2.68 5.76
C ASP A 68 -36.56 2.07 6.86
N ALA A 69 -36.95 0.89 7.36
CA ALA A 69 -36.18 0.18 8.38
C ALA A 69 -34.86 -0.39 7.82
N ALA A 70 -34.86 -0.89 6.59
CA ALA A 70 -33.66 -1.36 5.92
C ALA A 70 -32.69 -0.22 5.61
N ARG A 71 -33.21 0.94 5.19
CA ARG A 71 -32.41 2.15 4.95
C ARG A 71 -31.77 2.65 6.24
N ALA A 72 -32.54 2.76 7.32
CA ALA A 72 -32.04 3.17 8.64
C ALA A 72 -30.91 2.25 9.11
N LEU A 73 -31.11 0.92 9.07
CA LEU A 73 -30.07 -0.03 9.50
C LEU A 73 -28.77 0.05 8.68
N VAL A 74 -28.84 0.34 7.38
CA VAL A 74 -27.63 0.50 6.55
C VAL A 74 -26.94 1.85 6.77
N GLN A 75 -27.69 2.88 7.21
CA GLN A 75 -27.13 4.19 7.52
C GLN A 75 -26.51 4.25 8.94
N ASP A 76 -27.14 3.57 9.90
CA ASP A 76 -26.78 3.65 11.31
C ASP A 76 -25.64 2.68 11.70
N HIS A 77 -25.31 1.72 10.83
CA HIS A 77 -24.32 0.67 11.11
C HIS A 77 -23.27 0.53 10.01
N GLU A 78 -22.12 -0.04 10.36
CA GLU A 78 -21.05 -0.37 9.41
C GLU A 78 -21.56 -1.30 8.29
N PRO A 79 -21.26 -1.02 7.02
CA PRO A 79 -21.66 -1.87 5.89
C PRO A 79 -21.19 -3.33 6.05
N GLU A 80 -19.99 -3.53 6.61
CA GLU A 80 -19.38 -4.83 6.86
C GLU A 80 -20.19 -5.66 7.87
N LEU A 81 -20.78 -5.02 8.87
CA LEU A 81 -21.65 -5.69 9.85
C LEU A 81 -22.95 -6.18 9.20
N VAL A 82 -23.58 -5.33 8.38
CA VAL A 82 -24.81 -5.69 7.65
C VAL A 82 -24.53 -6.81 6.63
N GLU A 83 -23.39 -6.75 5.94
CA GLU A 83 -22.92 -7.81 5.04
C GLU A 83 -22.73 -9.13 5.79
N TRP A 84 -22.05 -9.10 6.94
CA TRP A 84 -21.86 -10.28 7.77
C TRP A 84 -23.20 -10.89 8.21
N ALA A 85 -24.13 -10.07 8.73
CA ALA A 85 -25.41 -10.55 9.24
C ALA A 85 -26.26 -11.19 8.13
N THR A 86 -26.32 -10.58 6.95
CA THR A 86 -27.03 -11.16 5.80
C THR A 86 -26.40 -12.45 5.29
N ALA A 87 -25.06 -12.55 5.32
CA ALA A 87 -24.35 -13.77 4.94
C ALA A 87 -24.54 -14.90 5.98
N ASP A 88 -24.54 -14.58 7.27
CA ASP A 88 -24.76 -15.55 8.35
C ASP A 88 -26.18 -16.11 8.29
N LEU A 89 -27.19 -15.25 8.14
CA LEU A 89 -28.58 -15.69 7.95
C LEU A 89 -28.70 -16.64 6.75
N ALA A 90 -28.10 -16.30 5.61
CA ALA A 90 -28.13 -17.15 4.42
C ALA A 90 -27.49 -18.53 4.67
N ARG A 91 -26.38 -18.59 5.43
CA ARG A 91 -25.74 -19.85 5.84
C ARG A 91 -26.66 -20.69 6.71
N ARG A 92 -27.30 -20.08 7.72
CA ARG A 92 -28.22 -20.76 8.65
C ARG A 92 -29.44 -21.33 7.94
N LEU A 93 -30.06 -20.54 7.08
CA LEU A 93 -31.20 -20.98 6.26
C LEU A 93 -30.80 -22.13 5.32
N LYS A 94 -29.62 -22.07 4.69
CA LYS A 94 -29.08 -23.17 3.88
C LYS A 94 -28.82 -24.43 4.71
N GLY A 95 -28.40 -24.26 5.96
CA GLY A 95 -28.25 -25.33 6.96
C GLY A 95 -29.56 -25.92 7.48
N LYS A 96 -30.72 -25.46 6.98
CA LYS A 96 -32.07 -25.83 7.43
C LYS A 96 -32.35 -25.46 8.90
N GLU A 97 -31.67 -24.44 9.43
CA GLU A 97 -32.02 -23.86 10.72
C GLU A 97 -33.39 -23.19 10.64
N LYS A 98 -34.25 -23.43 11.63
CA LYS A 98 -35.60 -22.87 11.65
C LYS A 98 -35.54 -21.46 12.21
N ILE A 99 -35.61 -20.47 11.32
CA ILE A 99 -35.68 -19.04 11.67
C ILE A 99 -37.07 -18.53 11.28
N ASP A 100 -37.94 -18.37 12.26
CA ASP A 100 -39.34 -18.02 12.04
C ASP A 100 -39.52 -16.57 11.53
N ASN A 101 -38.63 -15.65 11.92
CA ASN A 101 -38.65 -14.25 11.49
C ASN A 101 -37.27 -13.77 11.04
N PRO A 102 -36.91 -13.94 9.75
CA PRO A 102 -35.61 -13.52 9.22
C PRO A 102 -35.32 -12.02 9.36
N ALA A 103 -36.32 -11.15 9.15
CA ALA A 103 -36.16 -9.70 9.28
C ALA A 103 -35.90 -9.28 10.73
N GLY A 104 -36.62 -9.86 11.69
CA GLY A 104 -36.42 -9.63 13.13
C GLY A 104 -35.07 -10.16 13.61
N TRP A 105 -34.63 -11.30 13.07
CA TRP A 105 -33.31 -11.86 13.34
C TRP A 105 -32.20 -10.92 12.85
N LEU A 106 -32.28 -10.44 11.60
CA LEU A 106 -31.30 -9.53 11.01
C LEU A 106 -31.18 -8.24 11.81
N ARG A 107 -32.33 -7.66 12.21
CA ARG A 107 -32.34 -6.45 13.03
C ARG A 107 -31.55 -6.66 14.32
N LYS A 108 -31.85 -7.71 15.08
CA LYS A 108 -31.13 -8.01 16.34
C LYS A 108 -29.65 -8.29 16.13
N ALA A 109 -29.32 -9.09 15.11
CA ALA A 109 -27.92 -9.45 14.83
C ALA A 109 -27.05 -8.23 14.47
N ILE A 110 -27.64 -7.22 13.84
CA ILE A 110 -26.99 -5.95 13.52
C ILE A 110 -26.96 -5.02 14.74
N GLU A 111 -28.08 -4.85 15.45
CA GLU A 111 -28.17 -3.98 16.63
C GLU A 111 -27.25 -4.42 17.78
N GLU A 112 -27.12 -5.73 18.00
CA GLU A 112 -26.32 -6.31 19.08
C GLU A 112 -24.93 -6.78 18.64
N ASP A 113 -24.55 -6.56 17.37
CA ASP A 113 -23.30 -7.00 16.75
C ASP A 113 -22.92 -8.47 17.10
N TRP A 114 -23.68 -9.41 16.57
CA TRP A 114 -23.46 -10.84 16.82
C TRP A 114 -22.24 -11.43 16.10
N ARG A 115 -21.36 -10.59 15.53
CA ARG A 115 -20.11 -11.06 14.92
C ARG A 115 -19.30 -11.84 15.96
N PRO A 116 -18.67 -12.97 15.57
CA PRO A 116 -17.73 -13.65 16.45
C PRO A 116 -16.61 -12.67 16.79
N GLN A 117 -16.54 -12.24 18.05
CA GLN A 117 -15.42 -11.43 18.51
C GLN A 117 -14.19 -12.36 18.58
N PRO A 118 -13.08 -12.01 17.93
CA PRO A 118 -11.87 -12.80 18.05
C PRO A 118 -11.48 -12.81 19.53
N THR A 119 -11.23 -14.01 20.06
CA THR A 119 -10.78 -14.14 21.44
C THR A 119 -9.47 -13.38 21.62
N LEU A 120 -9.20 -12.88 22.83
CA LEU A 120 -7.92 -12.21 23.12
C LEU A 120 -6.73 -13.08 22.66
N PHE A 121 -6.83 -14.39 22.87
CA PHE A 121 -5.84 -15.36 22.41
C PHE A 121 -5.66 -15.41 20.87
N ALA A 122 -6.76 -15.35 20.10
CA ALA A 122 -6.68 -15.31 18.64
C ALA A 122 -6.08 -13.97 18.14
N GLN A 123 -6.38 -12.87 18.82
CA GLN A 123 -5.80 -11.56 18.49
C GLN A 123 -4.29 -11.54 18.78
N GLU A 124 -3.87 -12.06 19.93
CA GLU A 124 -2.46 -12.18 20.31
C GLU A 124 -1.67 -13.04 19.32
N GLN A 125 -2.22 -14.18 18.89
CA GLN A 125 -1.57 -15.02 17.88
C GLN A 125 -1.44 -14.33 16.52
N ALA A 126 -2.49 -13.65 16.06
CA ALA A 126 -2.44 -12.93 14.79
C ALA A 126 -1.39 -11.83 14.81
N HIS A 127 -1.32 -11.06 15.91
CA HIS A 127 -0.31 -10.03 16.10
C HIS A 127 1.11 -10.64 16.17
N ALA A 128 1.29 -11.73 16.91
CA ALA A 128 2.58 -12.43 16.99
C ALA A 128 3.06 -12.86 15.60
N HIS A 129 2.20 -13.51 14.81
CA HIS A 129 2.54 -13.91 13.45
C HIS A 129 2.83 -12.73 12.51
N GLU A 130 2.10 -11.62 12.64
CA GLU A 130 2.39 -10.42 11.85
C GLU A 130 3.76 -9.83 12.22
N THR A 131 4.07 -9.73 13.52
CA THR A 131 5.38 -9.25 13.99
C THR A 131 6.54 -10.15 13.55
N GLU A 132 6.34 -11.48 13.54
CA GLU A 132 7.34 -12.42 13.01
C GLU A 132 7.58 -12.21 11.52
N ARG A 133 6.50 -12.06 10.73
CA ARG A 133 6.60 -11.83 9.29
C ARG A 133 7.25 -10.51 8.93
N ASP A 134 7.04 -9.47 9.73
CA ASP A 134 7.70 -8.19 9.54
C ASP A 134 9.19 -8.26 9.90
N ALA A 135 9.52 -8.94 10.99
CA ALA A 135 10.90 -9.18 11.39
C ALA A 135 11.67 -10.00 10.34
N ASP A 136 11.05 -11.03 9.75
CA ASP A 136 11.65 -11.82 8.68
C ASP A 136 11.87 -11.00 7.40
N ARG A 137 10.89 -10.19 7.00
CA ARG A 137 11.02 -9.28 5.85
C ARG A 137 12.16 -8.27 6.04
N GLU A 138 12.27 -7.70 7.24
CA GLU A 138 13.35 -6.75 7.56
C GLU A 138 14.73 -7.42 7.50
N ARG A 139 14.84 -8.65 8.01
CA ARG A 139 16.08 -9.44 7.94
C ARG A 139 16.49 -9.73 6.50
N GLU A 140 15.55 -10.21 5.67
CA GLU A 140 15.80 -10.47 4.25
C GLU A 140 16.25 -9.21 3.50
N GLU A 141 15.61 -8.06 3.78
CA GLU A 141 15.98 -6.80 3.16
C GLU A 141 17.40 -6.35 3.59
N LEU A 142 17.75 -6.52 4.86
CA LEU A 142 19.08 -6.20 5.37
C LEU A 142 20.16 -7.10 4.75
N GLU A 143 19.89 -8.41 4.64
CA GLU A 143 20.77 -9.37 3.98
C GLU A 143 20.95 -9.06 2.50
N ALA A 144 19.87 -8.72 1.78
CA ALA A 144 19.93 -8.32 0.38
C ALA A 144 20.75 -7.03 0.19
N LYS A 145 20.53 -6.02 1.04
CA LYS A 145 21.30 -4.76 1.02
C LYS A 145 22.79 -5.00 1.27
N THR A 146 23.12 -5.79 2.28
CA THR A 146 24.53 -6.10 2.61
C THR A 146 25.20 -6.93 1.52
N ALA A 147 24.51 -7.91 0.94
CA ALA A 147 25.01 -8.71 -0.18
C ALA A 147 25.24 -7.85 -1.44
N ASN A 148 24.31 -6.95 -1.77
CA ASN A 148 24.46 -6.02 -2.89
C ASN A 148 25.62 -5.06 -2.69
N ARG A 149 25.79 -4.51 -1.48
CA ARG A 149 26.95 -3.66 -1.15
C ARG A 149 28.27 -4.41 -1.31
N ARG A 150 28.36 -5.64 -0.81
CA ARG A 150 29.56 -6.49 -0.97
C ARG A 150 29.86 -6.81 -2.43
N LYS A 151 28.83 -7.10 -3.25
CA LYS A 151 28.99 -7.32 -4.69
C LYS A 151 29.47 -6.07 -5.41
N ALA A 152 28.89 -4.91 -5.10
CA ALA A 152 29.26 -3.62 -5.68
C ALA A 152 30.71 -3.24 -5.31
N ASP A 153 31.08 -3.37 -4.03
CA ASP A 153 32.44 -3.10 -3.56
C ASP A 153 33.44 -4.06 -4.22
N SER A 154 33.14 -5.35 -4.30
CA SER A 154 33.97 -6.34 -5.01
C SER A 154 34.14 -6.01 -6.51
N ALA A 155 33.07 -5.59 -7.19
CA ALA A 155 33.14 -5.18 -8.60
C ALA A 155 34.01 -3.93 -8.80
N ARG A 156 33.90 -2.95 -7.91
CA ARG A 156 34.71 -1.72 -7.91
C ARG A 156 36.19 -2.02 -7.69
N GLU A 157 36.51 -2.85 -6.71
CA GLU A 157 37.89 -3.27 -6.44
C GLU A 157 38.52 -3.95 -7.66
N LYS A 158 37.78 -4.87 -8.31
CA LYS A 158 38.24 -5.52 -9.54
C LYS A 158 38.48 -4.51 -10.65
N ALA A 159 37.53 -3.59 -10.86
CA ALA A 159 37.64 -2.58 -11.91
C ALA A 159 38.84 -1.65 -11.68
N ALA A 160 39.07 -1.21 -10.43
CA ALA A 160 40.19 -0.34 -10.09
C ALA A 160 41.55 -1.01 -10.32
N ILE A 161 41.71 -2.27 -9.88
CA ILE A 161 42.94 -3.04 -10.12
C ILE A 161 43.17 -3.24 -11.62
N MET A 162 42.15 -3.68 -12.36
CA MET A 162 42.30 -3.93 -13.80
C MET A 162 42.60 -2.65 -14.57
N ALA A 163 41.90 -1.55 -14.28
CA ALA A 163 42.15 -0.26 -14.93
C ALA A 163 43.58 0.24 -14.67
N PHE A 164 44.09 0.06 -13.43
CA PHE A 164 45.47 0.41 -13.10
C PHE A 164 46.47 -0.43 -13.89
N ILE A 165 46.31 -1.76 -13.90
CA ILE A 165 47.22 -2.68 -14.59
C ILE A 165 47.19 -2.45 -16.11
N ASP A 166 45.98 -2.28 -16.68
CA ASP A 166 45.81 -2.09 -18.11
C ASP A 166 46.36 -0.75 -18.61
N GLY A 167 46.46 0.26 -17.74
CA GLY A 167 47.06 1.55 -18.02
C GLY A 167 48.59 1.59 -17.95
N LEU A 168 49.25 0.52 -17.47
CA LEU A 168 50.71 0.46 -17.41
C LEU A 168 51.32 0.02 -18.74
N PRO A 169 52.48 0.59 -19.12
CA PRO A 169 53.35 0.05 -20.16
C PRO A 169 53.69 -1.43 -19.93
N ASP A 170 53.96 -2.18 -21.00
CA ASP A 170 54.15 -3.63 -20.94
C ASP A 170 55.34 -4.03 -20.04
N ASP A 171 56.43 -3.26 -20.06
CA ASP A 171 57.61 -3.46 -19.22
C ASP A 171 57.32 -3.21 -17.74
N GLU A 172 56.64 -2.11 -17.41
CA GLU A 172 56.21 -1.81 -16.05
C GLU A 172 55.21 -2.84 -15.52
N ARG A 173 54.29 -3.30 -16.37
CA ARG A 173 53.31 -4.34 -16.06
C ARG A 173 54.00 -5.65 -15.73
N GLN A 174 54.95 -6.10 -16.55
CA GLN A 174 55.70 -7.34 -16.31
C GLN A 174 56.52 -7.27 -15.02
N ALA A 175 57.19 -6.14 -14.76
CA ALA A 175 57.93 -5.93 -13.51
C ALA A 175 56.99 -5.96 -12.29
N LEU A 176 55.82 -5.34 -12.39
CA LEU A 176 54.80 -5.35 -11.34
C LEU A 176 54.22 -6.75 -11.10
N GLU A 177 53.93 -7.50 -12.17
CA GLU A 177 53.46 -8.88 -12.08
C GLU A 177 54.46 -9.80 -11.39
N GLN A 178 55.75 -9.66 -11.74
CA GLN A 178 56.79 -10.47 -11.11
C GLN A 178 56.94 -10.11 -9.63
N GLY A 179 57.00 -8.82 -9.29
CA GLY A 179 57.06 -8.38 -7.89
C GLY A 179 55.87 -8.84 -7.06
N PHE A 180 54.68 -8.88 -7.67
CA PHE A 180 53.48 -9.41 -7.01
C PHE A 180 53.49 -10.93 -6.87
N ARG A 181 54.03 -11.69 -7.84
CA ARG A 181 54.24 -13.14 -7.71
C ARG A 181 55.11 -13.49 -6.53
N ASP A 182 56.21 -12.77 -6.36
CA ASP A 182 57.16 -12.99 -5.26
C ASP A 182 56.50 -12.64 -3.92
N HIS A 183 55.73 -11.55 -3.87
CA HIS A 183 54.94 -11.20 -2.70
C HIS A 183 53.88 -12.26 -2.35
N LEU A 184 53.18 -12.81 -3.34
CA LEU A 184 52.18 -13.88 -3.15
C LEU A 184 52.82 -15.14 -2.57
N ALA A 185 53.98 -15.56 -3.07
CA ALA A 185 54.69 -16.74 -2.59
C ALA A 185 55.06 -16.64 -1.10
N GLY A 186 55.29 -15.43 -0.58
CA GLY A 186 55.56 -15.19 0.84
C GLY A 186 54.32 -14.91 1.71
N THR A 187 53.16 -14.64 1.12
CA THR A 187 51.97 -14.13 1.85
C THR A 187 50.85 -15.15 1.97
N VAL A 188 50.65 -16.00 0.96
CA VAL A 188 49.56 -16.98 0.92
C VAL A 188 50.09 -18.40 0.71
N PRO A 189 49.33 -19.45 1.08
CA PRO A 189 49.73 -20.82 0.81
C PRO A 189 50.01 -21.07 -0.67
N ALA A 190 50.98 -21.93 -0.99
CA ALA A 190 51.43 -22.20 -2.35
C ALA A 190 50.28 -22.58 -3.32
N MET A 191 49.28 -23.32 -2.84
CA MET A 191 48.08 -23.67 -3.62
C MET A 191 47.25 -22.46 -4.05
N VAL A 192 47.21 -21.39 -3.25
CA VAL A 192 46.52 -20.14 -3.58
C VAL A 192 47.39 -19.30 -4.51
N ALA A 193 48.69 -19.17 -4.22
CA ALA A 193 49.63 -18.44 -5.07
C ALA A 193 49.66 -19.00 -6.51
N ALA A 194 49.62 -20.33 -6.67
CA ALA A 194 49.62 -21.01 -7.97
C ALA A 194 48.39 -20.68 -8.86
N ARG A 195 47.32 -20.09 -8.29
CA ARG A 195 46.15 -19.64 -9.07
C ARG A 195 46.41 -18.35 -9.82
N PHE A 196 47.44 -17.59 -9.44
CA PHE A 196 47.85 -16.38 -10.14
C PHE A 196 48.64 -16.71 -11.40
N LYS A 197 48.16 -16.25 -12.56
CA LYS A 197 48.80 -16.44 -13.87
C LYS A 197 49.16 -15.12 -14.58
N GLY A 198 48.90 -13.97 -13.95
CA GLY A 198 49.00 -12.65 -14.57
C GLY A 198 47.71 -12.22 -15.30
N GLY A 199 47.70 -11.01 -15.83
CA GLY A 199 46.60 -10.44 -16.61
C GLY A 199 45.27 -10.35 -15.84
N LYS A 200 44.27 -11.17 -16.22
CA LYS A 200 42.95 -11.11 -15.56
C LYS A 200 42.91 -11.82 -14.20
N THR A 201 43.92 -12.62 -13.85
CA THR A 201 43.90 -13.41 -12.59
C THR A 201 44.19 -12.58 -11.34
N TRP A 202 44.66 -11.34 -11.49
CA TRP A 202 44.81 -10.38 -10.39
C TRP A 202 43.53 -10.19 -9.58
N CYS A 203 42.38 -10.33 -10.25
CA CYS A 203 41.06 -10.01 -9.71
C CYS A 203 40.13 -11.22 -9.58
N ALA A 204 40.52 -12.37 -10.14
CA ALA A 204 39.65 -13.53 -10.32
C ALA A 204 39.35 -14.24 -8.99
N ASP A 205 40.38 -14.52 -8.19
CA ASP A 205 40.26 -15.14 -6.88
C ASP A 205 40.08 -14.04 -5.80
N PRO A 206 39.08 -14.14 -4.90
CA PRO A 206 38.87 -13.15 -3.84
C PRO A 206 40.06 -12.96 -2.90
N ILE A 207 40.82 -14.02 -2.62
CA ILE A 207 41.99 -13.97 -1.74
C ILE A 207 43.13 -13.23 -2.46
N ILE A 208 43.42 -13.61 -3.71
CA ILE A 208 44.44 -12.93 -4.52
C ILE A 208 44.08 -11.46 -4.70
N ARG A 209 42.80 -11.14 -4.95
CA ARG A 209 42.35 -9.76 -5.09
C ARG A 209 42.60 -8.94 -3.82
N ALA A 210 42.30 -9.49 -2.65
CA ALA A 210 42.55 -8.81 -1.38
C ALA A 210 44.04 -8.53 -1.17
N VAL A 211 44.91 -9.49 -1.49
CA VAL A 211 46.36 -9.33 -1.42
C VAL A 211 46.86 -8.32 -2.47
N ALA A 212 46.31 -8.33 -3.68
CA ALA A 212 46.62 -7.36 -4.73
C ALA A 212 46.27 -5.93 -4.31
N LEU A 213 45.09 -5.70 -3.73
CA LEU A 213 44.70 -4.40 -3.20
C LEU A 213 45.67 -3.90 -2.13
N ALA A 214 46.07 -4.77 -1.19
CA ALA A 214 47.02 -4.41 -0.15
C ALA A 214 48.40 -4.08 -0.74
N TYR A 215 48.90 -4.93 -1.65
CA TYR A 215 50.19 -4.75 -2.30
C TYR A 215 50.26 -3.45 -3.10
N LEU A 216 49.25 -3.17 -3.93
CA LEU A 216 49.22 -1.97 -4.78
C LEU A 216 49.13 -0.68 -3.94
N LYS A 217 48.36 -0.68 -2.83
CA LYS A 217 48.29 0.46 -1.91
C LYS A 217 49.63 0.81 -1.27
N VAL A 218 50.48 -0.19 -1.02
CA VAL A 218 51.78 0.01 -0.37
C VAL A 218 52.86 0.35 -1.40
N THR A 219 52.81 -0.26 -2.57
CA THR A 219 53.93 -0.22 -3.54
C THR A 219 53.76 0.81 -4.65
N LYS A 220 52.55 1.31 -4.90
CA LYS A 220 52.26 2.23 -6.01
C LYS A 220 51.57 3.51 -5.54
N VAL A 221 52.34 4.60 -5.62
CA VAL A 221 51.85 5.96 -5.36
C VAL A 221 50.73 6.28 -6.35
N GLY A 222 49.55 6.65 -5.85
CA GLY A 222 48.38 7.02 -6.67
C GLY A 222 47.33 5.93 -6.87
N PHE A 223 47.55 4.68 -6.43
CA PHE A 223 46.51 3.66 -6.44
C PHE A 223 45.53 3.85 -5.24
N SER A 224 44.33 4.37 -5.50
CA SER A 224 43.24 4.44 -4.50
C SER A 224 41.98 3.74 -4.98
N PRO A 225 41.46 2.75 -4.22
CA PRO A 225 40.17 2.14 -4.54
C PRO A 225 38.91 2.94 -4.10
N LYS A 226 39.01 4.12 -3.45
CA LYS A 226 37.85 4.98 -3.01
C LYS A 226 38.18 6.49 -3.09
N GLU A 227 37.25 7.46 -3.30
CA GLU A 227 35.80 7.57 -3.06
C GLU A 227 35.03 8.29 -4.20
N PRO A 228 33.75 8.01 -4.48
CA PRO A 228 32.83 9.04 -4.96
C PRO A 228 32.31 9.83 -3.76
N THR A 229 32.49 11.14 -3.82
CA THR A 229 31.86 12.16 -2.99
C THR A 229 30.38 11.81 -2.80
N HIS A 230 29.94 11.72 -1.55
CA HIS A 230 28.51 11.74 -1.25
C HIS A 230 27.95 13.07 -1.78
N ALA A 231 27.13 12.99 -2.83
CA ALA A 231 26.24 14.03 -3.32
C ALA A 231 24.82 13.48 -3.31
#